data_AF-A0A7C5L4A7-F1
#
_entry.id   AF-A0A7C5L4A7-F1
#
_cell.length_a   1.000
_cell.length_b   1.000
_cell.length_c   1.000
_cell.angle_alpha   90.00
_cell.angle_beta   90.00
_cell.angle_gamma   90.00
#
_symmetry.space_group_name_H-M   'P 1'
#
loop_
_entity.id
_entity.type
_entity.pdbx_description
1 polymer ?
#
loop_
_entity_poly.entity_id
_entity_poly.type
_entity_poly.pdbx_seq_one_letter_code
_entity_poly.pdbx_strand_id
1 'polypeptide(L)' 'QRGLKVGSVTYDELPKEMLMLVVPEEEQDLAVRTILDAARTGESGTYGDGKLFISPVDEVYTVSSGAREA' A
#
# COMPACT_ATOMS: atom_id res chain seq x y z
N GLN A 1 -11.67 19.75 -3.39
CA GLN A 1 -10.26 19.47 -3.74
C GLN A 1 -9.46 20.74 -3.50
N ARG A 2 -8.47 20.72 -2.62
CA ARG A 2 -7.51 21.83 -2.47
C ARG A 2 -6.14 21.24 -2.70
N GLY A 3 -5.65 21.37 -3.94
CA GLY A 3 -4.33 20.91 -4.35
C GLY A 3 -3.21 21.56 -3.55
N LEU A 4 -2.03 20.93 -3.56
CA LEU A 4 -0.84 21.46 -2.90
C LEU A 4 -0.27 22.61 -3.77
N LYS A 5 -0.12 23.80 -3.19
CA LYS A 5 0.58 24.92 -3.84
C LYS A 5 2.04 24.93 -3.41
N VAL A 6 2.94 24.65 -4.35
CA VAL A 6 4.38 24.83 -4.17
C VAL A 6 4.83 25.92 -5.13
N GLY A 7 5.12 27.12 -4.59
CA GLY A 7 5.47 28.28 -5.42
C GLY A 7 4.31 28.76 -6.31
N SER A 8 4.56 28.90 -7.62
CA SER A 8 3.56 29.31 -8.62
C SER A 8 2.77 28.14 -9.23
N VAL A 9 3.09 26.90 -8.88
CA VAL A 9 2.47 25.70 -9.45
C VAL A 9 1.43 25.14 -8.48
N THR A 10 0.22 24.91 -9.00
CA THR A 10 -0.84 24.22 -8.27
C THR A 10 -0.89 22.78 -8.75
N TYR A 11 -0.64 21.82 -7.85
CA TYR A 11 -0.77 20.40 -8.14
C TYR A 11 -2.15 19.93 -7.68
N ASP A 12 -3.04 19.62 -8.64
CA ASP A 12 -4.37 19.10 -8.34
C ASP A 12 -4.34 17.67 -7.78
N GLU A 13 -3.31 16.90 -8.17
CA GLU A 13 -3.11 15.52 -7.75
C GLU A 13 -1.64 15.32 -7.33
N LEU A 14 -1.43 14.59 -6.23
CA LEU A 14 -0.11 14.16 -5.80
C LEU A 14 0.14 12.76 -6.36
N PRO A 15 1.28 12.52 -7.04
CA PRO A 15 1.61 11.20 -7.56
C PRO A 15 1.66 10.18 -6.41
N LYS A 16 1.10 8.98 -6.64
CA LYS A 16 1.10 7.87 -5.69
C LYS A 16 1.54 6.60 -6.38
N GLU A 17 2.33 5.81 -5.67
CA GLU A 17 2.67 4.45 -6.06
C GLU A 17 1.69 3.47 -5.41
N MET A 18 1.27 2.45 -6.17
CA MET A 18 0.42 1.38 -5.66
C MET A 18 1.26 0.12 -5.46
N LEU A 19 1.38 -0.32 -4.21
CA LEU A 19 1.93 -1.62 -3.87
C LEU A 19 0.78 -2.64 -3.76
N MET A 20 0.83 -3.68 -4.58
CA MET A 20 -0.06 -4.84 -4.48
C MET A 20 0.75 -6.02 -3.99
N LEU A 21 0.31 -6.61 -2.87
CA LEU A 21 1.01 -7.67 -2.17
C LEU A 21 -0.01 -8.73 -1.73
N VAL A 22 0.33 -9.99 -1.93
CA VAL A 22 -0.38 -11.15 -1.37
C VAL A 22 0.61 -11.83 -0.43
N VAL A 23 0.18 -12.12 0.80
CA VAL A 23 0.97 -12.80 1.83
C VAL A 23 0.14 -13.91 2.47
N PRO A 24 0.79 -14.91 3.09
CA PRO A 24 0.12 -15.86 3.99
C PRO A 24 -0.61 -15.13 5.13
N GLU A 25 -1.71 -15.71 5.63
CA GLU A 25 -2.55 -15.10 6.67
C GLU A 25 -1.76 -14.83 7.96
N GLU A 26 -0.87 -15.75 8.33
CA GLU A 26 0.01 -15.63 9.50
C GLU A 26 1.00 -14.47 9.42
N GLU A 27 1.31 -13.98 8.20
CA GLU A 27 2.23 -12.87 7.97
C GLU A 27 1.51 -11.53 7.78
N GLN A 28 0.17 -11.50 7.75
CA GLN A 28 -0.61 -10.29 7.52
C GLN A 28 -0.20 -9.16 8.49
N ASP A 29 -0.15 -9.46 9.79
CA ASP A 29 0.18 -8.48 10.83
C ASP A 29 1.60 -7.93 10.67
N LEU A 30 2.54 -8.77 10.26
CA LEU A 30 3.92 -8.36 10.00
C LEU A 30 3.96 -7.41 8.81
N ALA A 31 3.35 -7.78 7.68
CA ALA A 31 3.31 -6.96 6.47
C ALA A 31 2.66 -5.58 6.74
N VAL A 32 1.53 -5.56 7.45
CA VAL A 32 0.84 -4.32 7.84
C VAL A 32 1.76 -3.41 8.67
N ARG A 33 2.39 -3.95 9.71
CA ARG A 33 3.28 -3.17 10.59
C ARG A 33 4.49 -2.64 9.84
N THR A 34 5.14 -3.50 9.05
CA THR A 34 6.32 -3.10 8.25
C THR A 34 5.98 -1.97 7.28
N ILE A 35 4.85 -2.02 6.58
CA ILE A 35 4.44 -0.95 5.66
C ILE A 35 4.12 0.34 6.44
N LEU A 36 3.40 0.24 7.56
CA LEU A 36 3.05 1.41 8.38
C LEU A 36 4.28 2.09 9.00
N ASP A 37 5.32 1.35 9.35
CA ASP A 37 6.53 1.91 9.94
C ASP A 37 7.47 2.50 8.87
N ALA A 38 7.51 1.89 7.68
CA ALA A 38 8.33 2.38 6.58
C ALA A 38 7.73 3.58 5.82
N ALA A 39 6.41 3.61 5.65
CA ALA A 39 5.74 4.62 4.82
C ALA A 39 5.28 5.87 5.60
N ARG A 40 5.13 5.77 6.93
CA ARG A 40 4.68 6.87 7.78
C ARG A 40 5.80 7.89 7.95
N THR A 41 5.48 9.16 7.74
CA THR A 41 6.44 10.26 7.84
C THR A 41 6.18 11.12 9.06
N GLY A 42 7.25 11.56 9.75
CA GLY A 42 7.13 12.29 11.02
C GLY A 42 6.65 11.41 12.19
N GLU A 43 6.59 11.97 13.41
CA GLU A 43 6.25 11.20 14.62
C GLU A 43 4.80 10.72 14.65
N SER A 44 3.87 11.44 14.02
CA SER A 44 2.43 11.15 14.01
C SER A 44 1.85 10.87 12.63
N GLY A 45 2.68 10.76 11.58
CA GLY A 45 2.23 10.71 10.19
C GLY A 45 1.99 12.10 9.59
N THR A 46 1.99 12.18 8.26
CA THR A 46 1.61 13.40 7.52
C THR A 46 0.55 13.15 6.46
N TYR A 47 -0.11 14.22 6.02
CA TYR A 47 -1.06 14.14 4.90
C TYR A 47 -0.33 13.72 3.63
N GLY A 48 -0.60 12.50 3.18
CA GLY A 48 0.02 11.97 1.97
C GLY A 48 0.58 10.57 2.14
N ASP A 49 0.85 10.12 3.39
CA ASP A 49 1.43 8.81 3.72
C ASP A 49 0.67 7.61 3.13
N GLY A 50 -0.61 7.81 2.76
CA GLY A 50 -1.38 6.87 1.96
C GLY A 50 -2.42 6.13 2.79
N LYS A 51 -2.86 4.98 2.27
CA LYS A 51 -3.80 4.07 2.95
C LYS A 51 -3.40 2.65 2.62
N LEU A 52 -3.58 1.76 3.59
CA LEU A 52 -3.46 0.32 3.39
C LEU A 52 -4.87 -0.27 3.28
N PHE A 53 -5.09 -1.10 2.28
CA PHE A 53 -6.34 -1.86 2.11
C PHE A 53 -6.02 -3.34 2.23
N ILE A 54 -6.82 -4.05 3.00
CA ILE A 54 -6.68 -5.49 3.21
C ILE A 54 -7.92 -6.16 2.64
N SER A 55 -7.71 -7.16 1.78
CA SER A 55 -8.75 -8.00 1.22
C SER A 55 -8.35 -9.45 1.38
N PRO A 56 -9.26 -10.36 1.78
CA PRO A 56 -8.97 -11.79 1.74
C PRO A 56 -8.72 -12.25 0.30
N VAL A 57 -7.88 -13.28 0.16
CA VAL A 57 -7.62 -13.98 -1.10
C VAL A 57 -7.96 -15.45 -0.87
N ASP A 58 -8.98 -15.94 -1.56
CA ASP A 58 -9.48 -17.29 -1.32
C ASP A 58 -8.61 -18.38 -1.97
N GLU A 59 -8.03 -18.09 -3.13
CA GLU A 59 -7.23 -19.04 -3.89
C GLU A 59 -6.11 -18.35 -4.69
N VAL A 60 -4.94 -18.99 -4.74
CA VAL A 60 -3.79 -18.54 -5.54
C VAL A 60 -3.33 -19.69 -6.43
N TYR A 61 -3.03 -19.36 -7.69
CA TYR A 61 -2.55 -20.31 -8.68
C TYR A 61 -1.29 -19.79 -9.36
N THR A 62 -0.28 -20.65 -9.48
CA THR A 62 0.91 -20.35 -10.29
C THR A 62 0.62 -20.64 -11.75
N VAL A 63 0.59 -19.61 -12.60
CA VAL A 63 0.20 -19.71 -14.02
C VAL A 63 1.04 -20.72 -14.80
N SER A 64 2.35 -20.78 -14.55
CA SER A 64 3.26 -21.65 -15.31
C SER A 64 3.05 -23.14 -15.04
N SER A 65 2.65 -23.50 -13.82
CA SER A 65 2.44 -24.89 -13.42
C SER A 65 0.96 -25.29 -13.36
N GLY A 66 0.05 -24.31 -13.30
CA GLY A 66 -1.36 -24.52 -12.97
C GLY A 66 -1.58 -25.02 -11.53
N ALA A 67 -0.54 -25.02 -10.69
CA ALA A 67 -0.64 -25.51 -9.33
C ALA A 67 -1.34 -24.47 -8.44
N ARG A 68 -2.30 -24.93 -7.64
CA ARG A 68 -2.85 -24.15 -6.53
C ARG A 68 -1.78 -24.05 -5.45
N GLU A 69 -1.51 -22.83 -4.99
CA GLU A 69 -0.64 -22.58 -3.84
C GLU A 69 -1.35 -23.09 -2.59
N ALA A 70 -0.61 -23.83 -1.75
CA ALA A 70 -1.14 -24.59 -0.63
C ALA A 70 -1.24 -23.75 0.64
#